data_AF-D4JVZ2-F1
#
_entry.id   AF-D4JVZ2-F1
#
_cell.length_a   1.000
_cell.length_b   1.000
_cell.length_c   1.000
_cell.angle_alpha   90.00
_cell.angle_beta   90.00
_cell.angle_gamma   90.00
#
_symmetry.space_group_name_H-M   'P 1'
#
loop_
_entity.id
_entity.type
_entity.pdbx_description
1 polymer ?
#
loop_
_entity_poly.entity_id
_entity_poly.type
_entity_poly.pdbx_seq_one_letter_code
_entity_poly.pdbx_strand_id
1 'polypeptide(L)'
;MKKNTKIILGSVIGIVVLGAATLALVLTQPKSDNADSGTSSSKTVSVTDYTADDISTLTISNESGEYTINRLGKEKWGIDSIPEALANSSAYSTAMSSAGGIGAKQIVEENATDLAKYGFDKPTATVKMTFKDNKAEDITCLIGIKYEGENSWYVKTDKSDTVYLVANAGVSFAMNSELSYVNKSTLTAAYDSEKDKVNRVRIQRKDLDKDIVLDKLPEQTEKKFSSTYVAYEMSSHNNILADDELDKKVIFGLFGISASDVFAVSPTDEQKKQAGLDDPYCTVTMVSNKETVTKLTLGSAVYTVTKNDETGEEIKTITGYYGMLSGKDAIYVFSPDSLPWLTATPENMLYKLFLTPYIYYLDGVTIYDSDRKAYDFTITGDADKSSFTYEGKEVDSAKFKAFYQYLLSAYAEQIYLDDLTGDNKFIAGVTYDHREEGKESDVVEFYASEIDRTCIIVVNGDVRYKVRQIYATRLLENLNALLSGGEIVSEF
;
A
#
# COMPACT_ATOMS: atom_id res chain seq x y z
N MET A 1 41.83 42.16 -13.59
CA MET A 1 41.54 43.48 -14.18
C MET A 1 40.19 43.97 -13.67
N LYS A 2 40.14 45.19 -13.11
CA LYS A 2 38.99 46.14 -12.95
C LYS A 2 37.64 45.60 -12.42
N LYS A 3 36.91 46.22 -11.49
CA LYS A 3 37.09 47.32 -10.51
C LYS A 3 35.74 47.44 -9.75
N ASN A 4 35.79 47.63 -8.43
CA ASN A 4 34.88 48.38 -7.52
C ASN A 4 33.40 47.94 -7.37
N THR A 5 32.90 47.51 -6.21
CA THR A 5 32.72 48.17 -4.88
C THR A 5 31.67 49.29 -4.86
N LYS A 6 30.65 49.14 -3.97
CA LYS A 6 29.88 50.14 -3.17
C LYS A 6 28.59 49.43 -2.65
N ILE A 7 28.04 49.54 -1.43
CA ILE A 7 28.21 50.30 -0.18
C ILE A 7 27.45 49.49 0.90
N ILE A 8 28.06 49.21 2.06
CA ILE A 8 27.36 48.86 3.31
C ILE A 8 27.85 49.85 4.35
N LEU A 9 27.02 50.84 4.70
CA LEU A 9 27.11 51.54 5.98
C LEU A 9 25.82 52.33 6.19
N GLY A 10 25.00 51.93 7.17
CA GLY A 10 23.82 52.71 7.50
C GLY A 10 22.78 52.16 8.47
N SER A 11 22.95 51.02 9.16
CA SER A 11 21.95 50.59 10.17
C SER A 11 22.49 49.84 11.40
N VAL A 12 23.79 50.00 11.73
CA VAL A 12 24.40 49.35 12.92
C VAL A 12 24.21 50.18 14.21
N ILE A 13 23.75 51.43 14.11
CA ILE A 13 23.64 52.33 15.28
C ILE A 13 22.30 52.15 16.04
N GLY A 14 21.24 51.61 15.41
CA GLY A 14 19.96 51.35 16.08
C GLY A 14 19.96 50.12 17.00
N ILE A 15 20.81 49.12 16.73
CA ILE A 15 20.81 47.83 17.44
C ILE A 15 21.64 47.90 18.74
N VAL A 16 22.67 48.75 18.80
CA VAL A 16 23.49 48.90 20.01
C VAL A 16 22.76 49.70 21.09
N VAL A 17 21.89 50.64 20.72
CA VAL A 17 21.11 51.44 21.69
C VAL A 17 19.96 50.65 22.31
N LEU A 18 19.31 49.75 21.55
CA LEU A 18 18.26 48.86 22.08
C LEU A 18 18.83 47.73 22.96
N GLY A 19 20.00 47.18 22.62
CA GLY A 19 20.67 46.17 23.44
C GLY A 19 21.21 46.70 24.78
N ALA A 20 21.64 47.96 24.82
CA ALA A 20 22.08 48.61 26.07
C ALA A 20 20.91 48.96 27.01
N ALA A 21 19.75 49.35 26.45
CA ALA A 21 18.55 49.66 27.22
C ALA A 21 17.92 48.42 27.89
N THR A 22 17.96 47.25 27.22
CA THR A 22 17.47 46.00 27.80
C THR A 22 18.39 45.44 28.89
N LEU A 23 19.71 45.56 28.74
CA LEU A 23 20.65 45.13 29.79
C LEU A 23 20.59 46.02 31.05
N ALA A 24 20.41 47.33 30.88
CA ALA A 24 20.25 48.26 32.00
C ALA A 24 18.97 47.99 32.80
N LEU A 25 17.84 47.68 32.13
CA LEU A 25 16.57 47.34 32.78
C LEU A 25 16.62 46.00 33.54
N VAL A 26 17.37 45.02 33.04
CA VAL A 26 17.52 43.70 33.70
C VAL A 26 18.46 43.78 34.91
N LEU A 27 19.42 44.71 34.93
CA LEU A 27 20.39 44.85 36.02
C LEU A 27 19.92 45.79 37.15
N THR A 28 18.87 46.60 36.96
CA THR A 28 18.38 47.54 37.98
C THR A 28 17.05 47.16 38.65
N GLN A 29 16.47 45.99 38.36
CA GLN A 29 15.26 45.56 39.07
C GLN A 29 15.60 45.01 40.47
N PRO A 30 14.99 45.54 41.55
CA PRO A 30 15.15 44.98 42.88
C PRO A 30 14.43 43.62 42.94
N LYS A 31 15.11 42.60 43.49
CA LYS A 31 14.49 41.30 43.79
C LYS A 31 13.41 41.48 44.84
N SER A 32 12.17 41.13 44.51
CA SER A 32 11.12 40.85 45.48
C SER A 32 10.36 39.59 45.09
N ASP A 33 10.27 38.67 46.04
CA ASP A 33 9.56 37.40 45.98
C ASP A 33 8.04 37.56 45.86
N ASN A 34 7.40 36.48 45.37
CA ASN A 34 5.96 36.21 45.17
C ASN A 34 5.32 36.77 43.89
N ALA A 35 5.23 35.92 42.87
CA ALA A 35 4.42 36.14 41.66
C ALA A 35 3.13 35.32 41.72
N ASP A 36 2.05 36.04 41.97
CA ASP A 36 0.66 35.69 41.70
C ASP A 36 0.47 35.50 40.19
N SER A 37 -0.22 34.43 39.80
CA SER A 37 -0.43 34.01 38.42
C SER A 37 -1.48 34.86 37.73
N GLY A 38 -1.05 36.01 37.18
CA GLY A 38 -1.84 36.80 36.24
C GLY A 38 -1.65 36.31 34.81
N THR A 39 -2.64 35.60 34.28
CA THR A 39 -2.76 35.27 32.85
C THR A 39 -2.81 36.58 32.04
N SER A 40 -1.71 36.91 31.38
CA SER A 40 -1.67 38.01 30.40
C SER A 40 -2.45 37.58 29.16
N SER A 41 -3.58 38.22 28.88
CA SER A 41 -4.31 38.03 27.64
C SER A 41 -3.52 38.66 26.50
N SER A 42 -2.81 37.82 25.75
CA SER A 42 -2.30 38.20 24.42
C SER A 42 -3.51 38.54 23.55
N LYS A 43 -3.69 39.82 23.19
CA LYS A 43 -4.66 40.22 22.15
C LYS A 43 -4.23 39.57 20.84
N THR A 44 -4.92 38.52 20.42
CA THR A 44 -4.73 37.92 19.09
C THR A 44 -5.17 38.94 18.03
N VAL A 45 -4.29 39.28 17.10
CA VAL A 45 -4.63 40.10 15.94
C VAL A 45 -5.32 39.18 14.93
N SER A 46 -6.49 39.55 14.44
CA SER A 46 -7.23 38.76 13.44
C SER A 46 -7.40 39.56 12.15
N VAL A 47 -7.25 38.89 11.01
CA VAL A 47 -7.56 39.44 9.68
C VAL A 47 -9.07 39.37 9.45
N THR A 48 -9.68 38.25 9.84
CA THR A 48 -11.12 37.99 9.82
C THR A 48 -11.53 37.38 11.17
N ASP A 49 -12.72 37.69 11.66
CA ASP A 49 -13.23 37.21 12.96
C ASP A 49 -14.69 36.75 12.83
N TYR A 50 -14.88 35.75 11.97
CA TYR A 50 -16.13 35.06 11.73
C TYR A 50 -15.99 33.59 12.08
N THR A 51 -17.12 32.89 12.10
CA THR A 51 -17.13 31.44 12.22
C THR A 51 -17.46 30.80 10.88
N ALA A 52 -17.12 29.52 10.73
CA ALA A 52 -17.65 28.72 9.62
C ALA A 52 -19.19 28.80 9.57
N ASP A 53 -19.84 29.00 10.72
CA ASP A 53 -21.26 29.30 10.96
C ASP A 53 -21.85 30.35 10.00
N ASP A 54 -21.07 31.40 9.83
CA ASP A 54 -21.48 32.67 9.24
C ASP A 54 -21.35 32.70 7.73
N ILE A 55 -20.48 31.84 7.18
CA ILE A 55 -20.16 31.83 5.76
C ILE A 55 -21.25 31.09 4.99
N SER A 56 -21.65 31.64 3.85
CA SER A 56 -22.56 31.03 2.88
C SER A 56 -21.78 30.34 1.76
N THR A 57 -20.87 31.07 1.10
CA THR A 57 -19.96 30.53 0.09
C THR A 57 -18.53 30.99 0.31
N LEU A 58 -17.59 30.17 -0.16
CA LEU A 58 -16.15 30.47 -0.16
C LEU A 58 -15.62 30.24 -1.58
N THR A 59 -15.29 31.31 -2.29
CA THR A 59 -14.65 31.24 -3.61
C THR A 59 -13.15 31.39 -3.45
N ILE A 60 -12.39 30.43 -3.95
CA ILE A 60 -10.92 30.41 -3.90
C ILE A 60 -10.40 30.50 -5.32
N SER A 61 -9.45 31.40 -5.55
CA SER A 61 -8.75 31.56 -6.83
C SER A 61 -7.25 31.54 -6.59
N ASN A 62 -6.53 30.61 -7.23
CA ASN A 62 -5.09 30.43 -7.08
C ASN A 62 -4.48 29.86 -8.40
N GLU A 63 -3.23 29.40 -8.35
CA GLU A 63 -2.54 28.84 -9.53
C GLU A 63 -3.22 27.60 -10.13
N SER A 64 -4.02 26.87 -9.34
CA SER A 64 -4.78 25.70 -9.80
C SER A 64 -6.12 26.07 -10.46
N GLY A 65 -6.51 27.35 -10.44
CA GLY A 65 -7.77 27.84 -10.98
C GLY A 65 -8.70 28.44 -9.92
N GLU A 66 -9.98 28.55 -10.26
CA GLU A 66 -11.02 29.12 -9.42
C GLU A 66 -12.14 28.10 -9.17
N TYR A 67 -12.55 27.94 -7.91
CA TYR A 67 -13.66 27.08 -7.51
C TYR A 67 -14.41 27.66 -6.32
N THR A 68 -15.66 27.24 -6.12
CA THR A 68 -16.52 27.73 -5.04
C THR A 68 -17.02 26.59 -4.17
N ILE A 69 -16.80 26.72 -2.86
CA ILE A 69 -17.36 25.85 -1.83
C ILE A 69 -18.70 26.44 -1.40
N ASN A 70 -19.75 25.65 -1.57
CA ASN A 70 -21.14 25.97 -1.28
C ASN A 70 -21.59 25.33 0.02
N ARG A 71 -22.41 26.04 0.80
CA ARG A 71 -23.13 25.44 1.92
C ARG A 71 -24.28 24.57 1.41
N LEU A 72 -24.29 23.30 1.79
CA LEU A 72 -25.32 22.32 1.42
C LEU A 72 -26.25 21.97 2.59
N GLY A 73 -25.91 22.38 3.80
CA GLY A 73 -26.71 22.13 5.00
C GLY A 73 -26.01 22.63 6.27
N LYS A 74 -26.51 22.19 7.43
CA LYS A 74 -25.82 22.45 8.70
C LYS A 74 -24.49 21.69 8.70
N GLU A 75 -23.38 22.42 8.78
CA GLU A 75 -22.02 21.88 8.80
C GLU A 75 -21.66 20.98 7.60
N LYS A 76 -22.41 21.12 6.50
CA LYS A 76 -22.23 20.35 5.28
C LYS A 76 -21.92 21.29 4.12
N TRP A 77 -20.85 20.97 3.41
CA TRP A 77 -20.26 21.79 2.36
C TRP A 77 -19.95 20.93 1.13
N GLY A 78 -19.87 21.55 -0.04
CA GLY A 78 -19.49 20.85 -1.26
C GLY A 78 -19.09 21.81 -2.39
N ILE A 79 -18.48 21.25 -3.42
CA ILE A 79 -18.21 21.93 -4.69
C ILE A 79 -19.06 21.22 -5.74
N ASP A 80 -19.74 21.96 -6.61
CA ASP A 80 -20.78 21.41 -7.51
C ASP A 80 -20.24 20.35 -8.48
N SER A 81 -18.98 20.46 -8.88
CA SER A 81 -18.27 19.49 -9.74
C SER A 81 -17.86 18.21 -9.01
N ILE A 82 -17.90 18.17 -7.67
CA ILE A 82 -17.49 17.03 -6.85
C ILE A 82 -18.73 16.34 -6.29
N PRO A 83 -19.05 15.11 -6.73
CA PRO A 83 -20.13 14.33 -6.17
C PRO A 83 -19.97 14.15 -4.66
N GLU A 84 -21.07 14.25 -3.92
CA GLU A 84 -21.05 14.14 -2.45
C GLU A 84 -20.42 12.82 -1.96
N ALA A 85 -20.62 11.72 -2.69
CA ALA A 85 -20.04 10.41 -2.36
C ALA A 85 -18.50 10.38 -2.43
N LEU A 86 -17.89 11.38 -3.06
CA LEU A 86 -16.44 11.55 -3.18
C LEU A 86 -15.92 12.69 -2.28
N ALA A 87 -16.78 13.43 -1.60
CA ALA A 87 -16.40 14.60 -0.82
C ALA A 87 -15.52 14.25 0.39
N ASN A 88 -14.49 15.07 0.63
CA ASN A 88 -13.72 15.07 1.86
C ASN A 88 -14.29 16.11 2.84
N SER A 89 -15.27 15.70 3.65
CA SER A 89 -15.92 16.58 4.63
C SER A 89 -14.94 17.26 5.57
N SER A 90 -13.85 16.59 5.97
CA SER A 90 -12.84 17.16 6.87
C SER A 90 -12.03 18.30 6.22
N ALA A 91 -11.72 18.18 4.93
CA ALA A 91 -11.04 19.23 4.17
C ALA A 91 -11.94 20.47 4.03
N TYR A 92 -13.22 20.27 3.75
CA TYR A 92 -14.21 21.35 3.74
C TYR A 92 -14.31 22.06 5.10
N SER A 93 -14.54 21.31 6.18
CA SER A 93 -14.64 21.90 7.53
C SER A 93 -13.40 22.69 7.93
N THR A 94 -12.21 22.20 7.55
CA THR A 94 -10.93 22.88 7.80
C THR A 94 -10.83 24.19 7.03
N ALA A 95 -11.16 24.19 5.74
CA ALA A 95 -11.14 25.40 4.92
C ALA A 95 -12.11 26.46 5.43
N MET A 96 -13.35 26.08 5.75
CA MET A 96 -14.37 27.02 6.24
C MET A 96 -14.02 27.60 7.60
N SER A 97 -13.47 26.78 8.50
CA SER A 97 -13.01 27.24 9.82
C SER A 97 -11.83 28.20 9.70
N SER A 98 -10.86 27.88 8.83
CA SER A 98 -9.68 28.72 8.59
C SER A 98 -10.05 30.05 7.94
N ALA A 99 -10.98 30.05 6.98
CA ALA A 99 -11.46 31.27 6.33
C ALA A 99 -12.21 32.20 7.31
N GLY A 100 -13.06 31.62 8.17
CA GLY A 100 -13.82 32.39 9.15
C GLY A 100 -12.93 33.20 10.09
N GLY A 101 -11.90 32.56 10.66
CA GLY A 101 -11.03 33.17 11.67
C GLY A 101 -9.55 33.14 11.28
N ILE A 102 -9.13 33.98 10.33
CA ILE A 102 -7.72 34.08 9.93
C ILE A 102 -6.96 34.87 11.01
N GLY A 103 -6.25 34.16 11.89
CA GLY A 103 -5.38 34.76 12.89
C GLY A 103 -4.07 35.28 12.29
N ALA A 104 -3.71 36.52 12.62
CA ALA A 104 -2.42 37.13 12.27
C ALA A 104 -1.42 36.99 13.42
N LYS A 105 -0.15 36.79 13.06
CA LYS A 105 0.96 36.86 14.02
C LYS A 105 1.18 38.30 14.49
N GLN A 106 1.10 39.23 13.53
CA GLN A 106 1.29 40.66 13.75
C GLN A 106 0.72 41.47 12.59
N ILE A 107 0.54 42.76 12.86
CA ILE A 107 0.37 43.78 11.83
C ILE A 107 1.77 44.14 11.32
N VAL A 108 1.96 44.11 10.00
CA VAL A 108 3.22 44.47 9.33
C VAL A 108 3.26 45.96 9.03
N GLU A 109 2.16 46.48 8.47
CA GLU A 109 2.04 47.89 8.10
C GLU A 109 0.57 48.28 8.11
N GLU A 110 0.22 49.34 8.83
CA GLU A 110 -1.13 49.91 8.81
C GLU A 110 -1.26 50.88 7.64
N ASN A 111 -2.38 50.84 6.91
CA ASN A 111 -2.68 51.75 5.80
C ASN A 111 -1.54 51.83 4.76
N ALA A 112 -1.03 50.67 4.33
CA ALA A 112 0.11 50.59 3.43
C ALA A 112 -0.18 51.27 2.09
N THR A 113 0.70 52.17 1.66
CA THR A 113 0.55 52.89 0.39
C THR A 113 1.19 52.17 -0.80
N ASP A 114 2.17 51.31 -0.53
CA ASP A 114 2.83 50.46 -1.53
C ASP A 114 2.43 49.00 -1.28
N LEU A 115 1.30 48.58 -1.86
CA LEU A 115 0.77 47.23 -1.73
C LEU A 115 1.48 46.22 -2.67
N ALA A 116 2.12 46.73 -3.73
CA ALA A 116 2.79 45.89 -4.73
C ALA A 116 4.01 45.17 -4.14
N LYS A 117 4.75 45.79 -3.21
CA LYS A 117 5.88 45.13 -2.52
C LYS A 117 5.48 43.88 -1.72
N TYR A 118 4.20 43.72 -1.40
CA TYR A 118 3.66 42.55 -0.72
C TYR A 118 3.00 41.54 -1.69
N GLY A 119 3.00 41.81 -3.00
CA GLY A 119 2.41 40.95 -4.03
C GLY A 119 0.89 41.00 -4.13
N PHE A 120 0.25 42.08 -3.70
CA PHE A 120 -1.22 42.20 -3.80
C PHE A 120 -1.71 42.67 -5.18
N ASP A 121 -0.83 43.11 -6.07
CA ASP A 121 -1.13 43.40 -7.48
C ASP A 121 -1.40 42.11 -8.28
N LYS A 122 -0.70 41.03 -7.91
CA LYS A 122 -0.90 39.66 -8.38
C LYS A 122 -0.87 38.71 -7.19
N PRO A 123 -1.98 38.65 -6.42
CA PRO A 123 -2.06 37.79 -5.25
C PRO A 123 -1.74 36.34 -5.63
N THR A 124 -1.00 35.65 -4.77
CA THR A 124 -0.76 34.20 -4.90
C THR A 124 -2.06 33.43 -4.83
N ALA A 125 -2.99 33.88 -3.97
CA ALA A 125 -4.35 33.38 -3.91
C ALA A 125 -5.31 34.48 -3.46
N THR A 126 -6.59 34.36 -3.83
CA THR A 126 -7.68 35.14 -3.26
C THR A 126 -8.76 34.24 -2.68
N VAL A 127 -9.36 34.68 -1.58
CA VAL A 127 -10.43 33.97 -0.87
C VAL A 127 -11.57 34.94 -0.65
N LYS A 128 -12.65 34.78 -1.42
CA LYS A 128 -13.87 35.58 -1.27
C LYS A 128 -14.89 34.82 -0.42
N MET A 129 -15.33 35.45 0.66
CA MET A 129 -16.40 34.96 1.52
C MET A 129 -17.67 35.74 1.27
N THR A 130 -18.79 35.03 1.16
CA THR A 130 -20.14 35.60 1.28
C THR A 130 -20.76 35.11 2.58
N PHE A 131 -21.67 35.89 3.15
CA PHE A 131 -22.23 35.60 4.48
C PHE A 131 -23.71 35.24 4.40
N LYS A 132 -24.14 34.34 5.29
CA LYS A 132 -25.56 34.01 5.43
C LYS A 132 -26.36 35.21 5.88
N ASP A 133 -27.65 35.22 5.49
CA ASP A 133 -28.65 36.17 5.97
C ASP A 133 -28.18 37.64 5.87
N ASN A 134 -27.25 37.93 4.96
CA ASN A 134 -26.56 39.22 4.83
C ASN A 134 -25.95 39.72 6.16
N LYS A 135 -25.42 38.80 7.00
CA LYS A 135 -24.79 39.12 8.30
C LYS A 135 -23.66 40.15 8.16
N ALA A 136 -22.92 40.11 7.05
CA ALA A 136 -21.88 41.06 6.70
C ALA A 136 -21.82 41.24 5.18
N GLU A 137 -21.18 42.33 4.74
CA GLU A 137 -20.80 42.48 3.33
C GLU A 137 -19.80 41.41 2.93
N ASP A 138 -19.78 41.04 1.64
CA ASP A 138 -18.73 40.19 1.06
C ASP A 138 -17.34 40.74 1.39
N ILE A 139 -16.43 39.84 1.77
CA ILE A 139 -15.02 40.15 2.08
C ILE A 139 -14.14 39.29 1.20
N THR A 140 -13.14 39.92 0.58
CA THR A 140 -12.09 39.22 -0.16
C THR A 140 -10.78 39.33 0.60
N CYS A 141 -10.21 38.19 0.98
CA CYS A 141 -8.84 38.12 1.50
C CYS A 141 -7.88 37.93 0.33
N LEU A 142 -6.85 38.77 0.25
CA LEU A 142 -5.78 38.69 -0.72
C LEU A 142 -4.54 38.12 -0.01
N ILE A 143 -4.02 37.00 -0.52
CA ILE A 143 -2.79 36.38 -0.03
C ILE A 143 -1.68 36.77 -1.00
N GLY A 144 -0.72 37.56 -0.51
CA GLY A 144 0.39 38.11 -1.28
C GLY A 144 1.55 37.13 -1.42
N ILE A 145 2.77 37.67 -1.45
CA ILE A 145 4.00 36.85 -1.48
C ILE A 145 4.25 36.16 -0.13
N LYS A 146 4.95 35.04 -0.20
CA LYS A 146 5.48 34.36 0.99
C LYS A 146 6.57 35.21 1.63
N TYR A 147 6.56 35.31 2.95
CA TYR A 147 7.63 35.97 3.69
C TYR A 147 8.87 35.08 3.74
N GLU A 148 10.04 35.62 3.41
CA GLU A 148 11.29 34.82 3.33
C GLU A 148 11.81 34.39 4.71
N GLY A 149 11.51 35.15 5.77
CA GLY A 149 12.07 34.90 7.10
C GLY A 149 11.47 33.72 7.85
N GLU A 150 10.28 33.25 7.46
CA GLU A 150 9.61 32.09 8.09
C GLU A 150 8.44 31.59 7.21
N ASN A 151 7.82 30.47 7.58
CA ASN A 151 6.68 29.91 6.85
C ASN A 151 5.37 30.69 7.08
N SER A 152 5.32 31.92 6.57
CA SER A 152 4.21 32.88 6.70
C SER A 152 3.96 33.63 5.40
N TRP A 153 2.80 34.27 5.29
CA TRP A 153 2.33 35.00 4.12
C TRP A 153 1.86 36.40 4.49
N TYR A 154 2.02 37.35 3.57
CA TYR A 154 1.37 38.65 3.69
C TYR A 154 -0.11 38.54 3.29
N VAL A 155 -1.00 39.09 4.11
CA VAL A 155 -2.44 39.02 3.89
C VAL A 155 -3.07 40.38 4.14
N LYS A 156 -4.06 40.76 3.32
CA LYS A 156 -4.98 41.88 3.59
C LYS A 156 -6.41 41.49 3.20
N THR A 157 -7.37 42.31 3.60
CA THR A 157 -8.74 42.26 3.05
C THR A 157 -8.92 43.35 2.00
N ASP A 158 -9.92 43.23 1.15
CA ASP A 158 -10.37 44.27 0.22
C ASP A 158 -10.96 45.50 0.94
N LYS A 159 -11.29 45.38 2.23
CA LYS A 159 -11.87 46.46 3.05
C LYS A 159 -10.83 47.35 3.76
N SER A 160 -9.55 46.93 3.82
CA SER A 160 -8.50 47.66 4.55
C SER A 160 -7.13 47.48 3.90
N ASP A 161 -6.30 48.52 3.92
CA ASP A 161 -4.90 48.48 3.47
C ASP A 161 -3.91 48.15 4.60
N THR A 162 -4.41 47.69 5.75
CA THR A 162 -3.57 47.07 6.77
C THR A 162 -3.08 45.72 6.29
N VAL A 163 -1.76 45.54 6.32
CA VAL A 163 -1.07 44.32 5.92
C VAL A 163 -0.72 43.52 7.15
N TYR A 164 -1.08 42.24 7.14
CA TYR A 164 -0.85 41.29 8.22
C TYR A 164 0.17 40.24 7.81
N LEU A 165 0.89 39.71 8.79
CA LEU A 165 1.69 38.50 8.62
C LEU A 165 0.94 37.32 9.20
N VAL A 166 0.62 36.33 8.37
CA VAL A 166 -0.19 35.16 8.75
C VAL A 166 0.63 33.89 8.58
N ALA A 167 0.57 33.00 9.58
CA ALA A 167 1.23 31.70 9.48
C ALA A 167 0.66 30.87 8.34
N ASN A 168 1.48 30.07 7.65
CA ASN A 168 1.01 29.20 6.57
C ASN A 168 -0.19 28.33 6.96
N ALA A 169 -0.24 27.81 8.19
CA ALA A 169 -1.35 26.99 8.67
C ALA A 169 -2.72 27.73 8.64
N GLY A 170 -2.75 29.05 8.73
CA GLY A 170 -3.99 29.84 8.69
C GLY A 170 -4.49 30.13 7.27
N VAL A 171 -3.66 29.96 6.24
CA VAL A 171 -3.99 30.30 4.85
C VAL A 171 -3.67 29.20 3.84
N SER A 172 -3.13 28.07 4.26
CA SER A 172 -2.74 26.99 3.34
C SER A 172 -3.92 26.44 2.54
N PHE A 173 -5.14 26.50 3.09
CA PHE A 173 -6.35 26.12 2.37
C PHE A 173 -6.59 26.97 1.10
N ALA A 174 -6.11 28.20 1.06
CA ALA A 174 -6.23 29.09 -0.11
C ALA A 174 -5.35 28.62 -1.28
N MET A 175 -4.37 27.75 -1.01
CA MET A 175 -3.47 27.17 -2.02
C MET A 175 -3.94 25.79 -2.49
N ASN A 176 -5.04 25.25 -1.93
CA ASN A 176 -5.57 23.96 -2.35
C ASN A 176 -6.12 24.04 -3.77
N SER A 177 -5.98 22.96 -4.53
CA SER A 177 -6.76 22.77 -5.75
C SER A 177 -8.18 22.32 -5.42
N GLU A 178 -9.10 22.47 -6.36
CA GLU A 178 -10.46 21.91 -6.27
C GLU A 178 -10.45 20.41 -5.90
N LEU A 179 -9.57 19.63 -6.52
CA LEU A 179 -9.45 18.18 -6.29
C LEU A 179 -8.92 17.82 -4.89
N SER A 180 -8.37 18.77 -4.13
CA SER A 180 -7.95 18.55 -2.73
C SER A 180 -9.14 18.25 -1.81
N TYR A 181 -10.36 18.56 -2.24
CA TYR A 181 -11.60 18.29 -1.51
C TYR A 181 -12.24 16.94 -1.86
N VAL A 182 -11.57 16.10 -2.65
CA VAL A 182 -11.95 14.72 -2.90
C VAL A 182 -11.34 13.81 -1.81
N ASN A 183 -12.11 12.86 -1.31
CA ASN A 183 -11.64 11.89 -0.33
C ASN A 183 -10.64 10.93 -1.00
N LYS A 184 -9.44 10.85 -0.41
CA LYS A 184 -8.36 9.97 -0.88
C LYS A 184 -8.10 8.81 0.06
N SER A 185 -8.71 8.79 1.24
CA SER A 185 -8.44 7.82 2.30
C SER A 185 -9.58 6.82 2.42
N THR A 186 -9.25 5.55 2.68
CA THR A 186 -10.23 4.49 2.96
C THR A 186 -11.32 4.46 1.87
N LEU A 187 -10.89 4.37 0.61
CA LEU A 187 -11.78 4.39 -0.54
C LEU A 187 -12.73 3.18 -0.55
N THR A 188 -12.32 2.10 0.11
CA THR A 188 -13.12 0.95 0.51
C THR A 188 -13.10 0.83 2.03
N ALA A 189 -14.08 0.12 2.59
CA ALA A 189 -14.05 -0.21 4.02
C ALA A 189 -12.76 -0.97 4.38
N ALA A 190 -12.27 -0.80 5.61
CA ALA A 190 -11.19 -1.63 6.14
C ALA A 190 -11.68 -3.06 6.35
N TYR A 191 -10.76 -4.02 6.26
CA TYR A 191 -11.07 -5.43 6.45
C TYR A 191 -11.41 -5.73 7.92
N ASP A 192 -12.55 -6.38 8.17
CA ASP A 192 -12.96 -6.86 9.48
C ASP A 192 -12.97 -8.40 9.48
N SER A 193 -12.00 -9.04 10.14
CA SER A 193 -11.87 -10.51 10.12
C SER A 193 -13.06 -11.27 10.72
N GLU A 194 -13.91 -10.62 11.53
CA GLU A 194 -15.11 -11.25 12.08
C GLU A 194 -16.28 -11.25 11.08
N LYS A 195 -16.33 -10.26 10.18
CA LYS A 195 -17.46 -10.03 9.28
C LYS A 195 -17.14 -10.32 7.83
N ASP A 196 -15.90 -10.06 7.43
CA ASP A 196 -15.47 -10.04 6.05
C ASP A 196 -14.78 -11.35 5.64
N LYS A 197 -15.21 -11.85 4.50
CA LYS A 197 -14.61 -12.99 3.80
C LYS A 197 -14.29 -12.59 2.37
N VAL A 198 -13.11 -12.94 1.90
CA VAL A 198 -12.78 -12.87 0.48
C VAL A 198 -12.99 -14.26 -0.10
N ASN A 199 -13.87 -14.37 -1.09
CA ASN A 199 -14.18 -15.65 -1.75
C ASN A 199 -13.33 -15.84 -3.00
N ARG A 200 -13.02 -14.75 -3.70
CA ARG A 200 -12.25 -14.77 -4.94
C ARG A 200 -11.50 -13.48 -5.16
N VAL A 201 -10.27 -13.58 -5.67
CA VAL A 201 -9.54 -12.45 -6.27
C VAL A 201 -9.08 -12.84 -7.68
N ARG A 202 -9.36 -11.99 -8.66
CA ARG A 202 -8.87 -12.13 -10.04
C ARG A 202 -7.98 -10.94 -10.37
N ILE A 203 -6.77 -11.23 -10.83
CA ILE A 203 -5.79 -10.27 -11.34
C ILE A 203 -5.66 -10.52 -12.83
N GLN A 204 -5.99 -9.51 -13.62
CA GLN A 204 -5.83 -9.51 -15.06
C GLN A 204 -4.75 -8.49 -15.40
N ARG A 205 -3.69 -8.92 -16.07
CA ARG A 205 -2.55 -8.08 -16.41
C ARG A 205 -2.09 -8.36 -17.82
N LYS A 206 -1.71 -7.32 -18.55
CA LYS A 206 -1.33 -7.45 -19.97
C LYS A 206 -0.08 -8.29 -20.21
N ASP A 207 0.82 -8.37 -19.23
CA ASP A 207 2.08 -9.09 -19.32
C ASP A 207 1.98 -10.55 -18.88
N LEU A 208 0.82 -10.98 -18.36
CA LEU A 208 0.57 -12.37 -17.99
C LEU A 208 -0.14 -13.09 -19.14
N ASP A 209 0.34 -14.28 -19.50
CA ASP A 209 -0.32 -15.15 -20.49
C ASP A 209 -1.71 -15.61 -20.01
N LYS A 210 -1.88 -15.73 -18.69
CA LYS A 210 -3.12 -16.15 -18.04
C LYS A 210 -3.38 -15.30 -16.81
N ASP A 211 -4.65 -14.96 -16.61
CA ASP A 211 -5.10 -14.30 -15.38
C ASP A 211 -4.77 -15.15 -14.16
N ILE A 212 -4.43 -14.48 -13.06
CA ILE A 212 -4.33 -15.12 -11.76
C ILE A 212 -5.71 -15.05 -11.12
N VAL A 213 -6.29 -16.21 -10.81
CA VAL A 213 -7.54 -16.36 -10.08
C VAL A 213 -7.27 -17.15 -8.82
N LEU A 214 -7.44 -16.51 -7.68
CA LEU A 214 -7.39 -17.07 -6.34
C LEU A 214 -8.82 -17.33 -5.87
N ASP A 215 -9.13 -18.58 -5.55
CA ASP A 215 -10.42 -19.01 -5.01
C ASP A 215 -10.22 -19.50 -3.58
N LYS A 216 -11.12 -19.10 -2.68
CA LYS A 216 -11.10 -19.57 -1.31
C LYS A 216 -11.46 -21.05 -1.27
N LEU A 217 -10.63 -21.83 -0.57
CA LEU A 217 -10.88 -23.25 -0.37
C LEU A 217 -12.13 -23.48 0.49
N PRO A 218 -12.89 -24.56 0.23
CA PRO A 218 -13.91 -25.01 1.16
C PRO A 218 -13.31 -25.33 2.54
N GLU A 219 -14.02 -25.00 3.62
CA GLU A 219 -13.53 -25.17 5.00
C GLU A 219 -13.08 -26.61 5.31
N GLN A 220 -13.73 -27.62 4.71
CA GLN A 220 -13.35 -29.02 4.90
C GLN A 220 -12.01 -29.36 4.22
N THR A 221 -11.71 -28.70 3.11
CA THR A 221 -10.43 -28.85 2.40
C THR A 221 -9.31 -28.12 3.14
N GLU A 222 -9.59 -26.91 3.65
CA GLU A 222 -8.67 -26.14 4.50
C GLU A 222 -8.20 -26.96 5.72
N LYS A 223 -9.13 -27.66 6.40
CA LYS A 223 -8.81 -28.53 7.55
C LYS A 223 -7.84 -29.67 7.25
N LYS A 224 -7.70 -30.09 5.98
CA LYS A 224 -6.75 -31.15 5.60
C LYS A 224 -5.29 -30.70 5.68
N PHE A 225 -5.02 -29.40 5.60
CA PHE A 225 -3.67 -28.83 5.68
C PHE A 225 -3.23 -28.50 7.11
N SER A 226 -3.93 -29.07 8.10
CA SER A 226 -3.96 -28.92 9.58
C SER A 226 -2.81 -28.29 10.39
N SER A 227 -1.63 -28.02 9.83
CA SER A 227 -0.52 -27.28 10.47
C SER A 227 -0.17 -25.94 9.81
N THR A 228 -0.72 -25.65 8.64
CA THR A 228 -0.36 -24.50 7.79
C THR A 228 -1.63 -23.99 7.13
N TYR A 229 -2.06 -22.77 7.46
CA TYR A 229 -3.34 -22.17 7.05
C TYR A 229 -3.34 -21.86 5.54
N VAL A 230 -3.50 -22.88 4.71
CA VAL A 230 -3.73 -22.72 3.26
C VAL A 230 -5.22 -22.44 3.05
N ALA A 231 -5.57 -21.18 2.80
CA ALA A 231 -6.96 -20.76 2.66
C ALA A 231 -7.42 -20.61 1.19
N TYR A 232 -6.49 -20.57 0.22
CA TYR A 232 -6.79 -20.28 -1.19
C TYR A 232 -6.06 -21.23 -2.15
N GLU A 233 -6.65 -21.41 -3.31
CA GLU A 233 -6.03 -22.06 -4.47
C GLU A 233 -6.04 -21.14 -5.69
N MET A 234 -5.00 -21.22 -6.51
CA MET A 234 -4.94 -20.64 -7.84
C MET A 234 -5.72 -21.54 -8.83
N SER A 235 -7.04 -21.37 -8.90
CA SER A 235 -7.90 -22.16 -9.80
C SER A 235 -7.55 -21.99 -11.28
N SER A 236 -7.03 -20.82 -11.62
CA SER A 236 -6.44 -20.52 -12.93
C SER A 236 -5.18 -21.33 -13.26
N HIS A 237 -4.47 -21.91 -12.29
CA HIS A 237 -3.19 -22.58 -12.48
C HIS A 237 -3.26 -24.00 -11.92
N ASN A 238 -4.12 -24.83 -12.52
CA ASN A 238 -4.35 -26.23 -12.11
C ASN A 238 -4.62 -26.38 -10.61
N ASN A 239 -5.42 -25.48 -9.99
CA ASN A 239 -5.77 -25.52 -8.55
C ASN A 239 -4.55 -25.61 -7.61
N ILE A 240 -3.44 -24.98 -7.98
CA ILE A 240 -2.23 -24.93 -7.15
C ILE A 240 -2.54 -24.18 -5.86
N LEU A 241 -2.06 -24.70 -4.73
CA LEU A 241 -2.28 -24.06 -3.44
C LEU A 241 -1.54 -22.72 -3.37
N ALA A 242 -2.20 -21.71 -2.83
CA ALA A 242 -1.65 -20.38 -2.63
C ALA A 242 -1.22 -20.18 -1.17
N ASP A 243 -0.11 -19.46 -0.96
CA ASP A 243 0.41 -19.16 0.38
C ASP A 243 -0.32 -17.95 0.96
N ASP A 244 -1.38 -18.19 1.73
CA ASP A 244 -2.20 -17.12 2.31
C ASP A 244 -1.37 -16.11 3.14
N GLU A 245 -0.31 -16.55 3.83
CA GLU A 245 0.48 -15.64 4.67
C GLU A 245 1.30 -14.65 3.86
N LEU A 246 1.91 -15.11 2.76
CA LEU A 246 2.64 -14.25 1.82
C LEU A 246 1.69 -13.35 1.03
N ASP A 247 0.45 -13.81 0.84
CA ASP A 247 -0.47 -13.23 -0.14
C ASP A 247 -1.59 -12.39 0.48
N LYS A 248 -1.59 -12.17 1.81
CA LYS A 248 -2.59 -11.30 2.48
C LYS A 248 -2.74 -9.94 1.81
N LYS A 249 -1.63 -9.36 1.33
CA LYS A 249 -1.65 -8.08 0.60
C LYS A 249 -2.35 -8.20 -0.75
N VAL A 250 -2.20 -9.32 -1.45
CA VAL A 250 -2.88 -9.58 -2.72
C VAL A 250 -4.37 -9.87 -2.50
N ILE A 251 -4.70 -10.68 -1.50
CA ILE A 251 -6.05 -11.15 -1.22
C ILE A 251 -6.92 -10.02 -0.62
N PHE A 252 -6.40 -9.32 0.38
CA PHE A 252 -7.14 -8.31 1.14
C PHE A 252 -6.81 -6.88 0.74
N GLY A 253 -5.87 -6.66 -0.20
CA GLY A 253 -5.33 -5.33 -0.51
C GLY A 253 -6.34 -4.30 -1.02
N LEU A 254 -7.51 -4.74 -1.51
CA LEU A 254 -8.57 -3.81 -1.89
C LEU A 254 -9.33 -3.26 -0.69
N PHE A 255 -9.25 -3.84 0.51
CA PHE A 255 -9.84 -3.26 1.72
C PHE A 255 -8.96 -2.12 2.26
N GLY A 256 -9.57 -1.01 2.64
CA GLY A 256 -8.89 0.17 3.18
C GLY A 256 -7.98 0.90 2.18
N ILE A 257 -8.04 0.57 0.89
CA ILE A 257 -7.15 1.15 -0.12
C ILE A 257 -7.29 2.67 -0.15
N SER A 258 -6.16 3.37 -0.26
CA SER A 258 -6.08 4.83 -0.26
C SER A 258 -5.28 5.30 -1.47
N ALA A 259 -5.64 6.48 -1.99
CA ALA A 259 -4.95 7.15 -3.08
C ALA A 259 -3.97 8.20 -2.54
N SER A 260 -2.88 8.46 -3.26
CA SER A 260 -2.00 9.60 -3.00
C SER A 260 -2.58 10.89 -3.58
N ASP A 261 -3.26 10.80 -4.72
CA ASP A 261 -3.81 11.97 -5.41
C ASP A 261 -5.08 11.66 -6.22
N VAL A 262 -5.69 12.72 -6.77
CA VAL A 262 -6.84 12.64 -7.69
C VAL A 262 -6.48 13.35 -8.98
N PHE A 263 -6.64 12.65 -10.10
CA PHE A 263 -6.39 13.18 -11.43
C PHE A 263 -7.62 13.88 -12.00
N ALA A 264 -8.80 13.28 -11.82
CA ALA A 264 -10.06 13.83 -12.32
C ALA A 264 -11.26 13.27 -11.55
N VAL A 265 -12.31 14.08 -11.43
CA VAL A 265 -13.66 13.67 -11.01
C VAL A 265 -14.56 13.71 -12.24
N SER A 266 -15.48 12.75 -12.36
CA SER A 266 -16.32 12.55 -13.55
C SER A 266 -15.52 12.65 -14.85
N PRO A 267 -14.48 11.79 -15.00
CA PRO A 267 -13.49 11.93 -16.05
C PRO A 267 -14.09 11.81 -17.44
N THR A 268 -13.64 12.68 -18.35
CA THR A 268 -13.94 12.57 -19.78
C THR A 268 -13.25 11.35 -20.39
N ASP A 269 -13.68 10.94 -21.59
CA ASP A 269 -13.05 9.83 -22.28
C ASP A 269 -11.59 10.15 -22.69
N GLU A 270 -11.28 11.41 -23.02
CA GLU A 270 -9.90 11.87 -23.21
C GLU A 270 -9.06 11.72 -21.93
N GLN A 271 -9.61 12.05 -20.76
CA GLN A 271 -8.91 11.90 -19.48
C GLN A 271 -8.69 10.42 -19.13
N LYS A 272 -9.69 9.56 -19.39
CA LYS A 272 -9.53 8.09 -19.22
C LYS A 272 -8.44 7.56 -20.15
N LYS A 273 -8.40 8.02 -21.40
CA LYS A 273 -7.37 7.66 -22.37
C LYS A 273 -5.98 8.16 -21.95
N GLN A 274 -5.86 9.39 -21.48
CA GLN A 274 -4.61 9.93 -20.94
C GLN A 274 -4.11 9.12 -19.74
N ALA A 275 -5.03 8.68 -18.88
CA ALA A 275 -4.76 7.81 -17.75
C ALA A 275 -4.49 6.35 -18.15
N GLY A 276 -4.63 5.97 -19.43
CA GLY A 276 -4.47 4.60 -19.92
C GLY A 276 -5.54 3.63 -19.42
N LEU A 277 -6.74 4.13 -19.11
CA LEU A 277 -7.86 3.34 -18.62
C LEU A 277 -8.80 2.84 -19.73
N ASP A 278 -8.64 3.35 -20.96
CA ASP A 278 -9.28 2.82 -22.17
C ASP A 278 -8.67 1.47 -22.58
N ASP A 279 -7.38 1.26 -22.28
CA ASP A 279 -6.66 0.00 -22.43
C ASP A 279 -5.84 -0.29 -21.15
N PRO A 280 -6.49 -0.73 -20.06
CA PRO A 280 -5.89 -0.78 -18.73
C PRO A 280 -4.79 -1.84 -18.60
N TYR A 281 -3.70 -1.50 -17.92
CA TYR A 281 -2.56 -2.40 -17.71
C TYR A 281 -2.90 -3.57 -16.76
N CYS A 282 -3.62 -3.26 -15.68
CA CYS A 282 -3.98 -4.23 -14.65
C CYS A 282 -5.42 -4.01 -14.20
N THR A 283 -6.18 -5.09 -14.01
CA THR A 283 -7.51 -5.07 -13.44
C THR A 283 -7.58 -6.09 -12.31
N VAL A 284 -7.99 -5.64 -11.13
CA VAL A 284 -8.16 -6.48 -9.94
C VAL A 284 -9.64 -6.53 -9.61
N THR A 285 -10.19 -7.72 -9.49
CA THR A 285 -11.58 -7.95 -9.08
C THR A 285 -11.62 -8.84 -7.86
N MET A 286 -12.18 -8.33 -6.76
CA MET A 286 -12.39 -9.07 -5.52
C MET A 286 -13.88 -9.33 -5.31
N VAL A 287 -14.23 -10.58 -5.05
CA VAL A 287 -15.57 -11.00 -4.62
C VAL A 287 -15.51 -11.33 -3.14
N SER A 288 -16.28 -10.60 -2.34
CA SER A 288 -16.29 -10.71 -0.87
C SER A 288 -17.70 -10.96 -0.35
N ASN A 289 -17.83 -11.52 0.86
CA ASN A 289 -19.09 -11.67 1.59
C ASN A 289 -20.19 -12.34 0.74
N LYS A 290 -21.42 -11.79 0.75
CA LYS A 290 -22.54 -12.21 -0.09
C LYS A 290 -22.35 -11.73 -1.54
N GLU A 291 -21.23 -12.08 -2.16
CA GLU A 291 -20.90 -11.76 -3.56
C GLU A 291 -20.74 -10.27 -3.88
N THR A 292 -20.32 -9.47 -2.91
CA THR A 292 -19.96 -8.07 -3.15
C THR A 292 -18.72 -8.00 -4.03
N VAL A 293 -18.87 -7.43 -5.23
CA VAL A 293 -17.80 -7.27 -6.21
C VAL A 293 -17.17 -5.88 -6.07
N THR A 294 -15.87 -5.84 -5.77
CA THR A 294 -15.06 -4.62 -5.80
C THR A 294 -14.03 -4.76 -6.90
N LYS A 295 -13.94 -3.77 -7.80
CA LYS A 295 -13.01 -3.76 -8.92
C LYS A 295 -12.13 -2.53 -8.88
N LEU A 296 -10.82 -2.71 -9.04
CA LEU A 296 -9.84 -1.65 -9.28
C LEU A 296 -9.24 -1.85 -10.67
N THR A 297 -9.41 -0.85 -11.52
CA THR A 297 -8.79 -0.80 -12.85
C THR A 297 -7.60 0.15 -12.79
N LEU A 298 -6.42 -0.30 -13.18
CA LEU A 298 -5.17 0.46 -13.20
C LEU A 298 -4.73 0.70 -14.65
N GLY A 299 -4.46 1.97 -14.95
CA GLY A 299 -3.96 2.40 -16.25
C GLY A 299 -2.46 2.64 -16.24
N SER A 300 -2.05 3.74 -16.88
CA SER A 300 -0.66 4.15 -17.05
C SER A 300 0.02 4.52 -15.72
N ALA A 301 1.32 4.26 -15.65
CA ALA A 301 2.17 4.76 -14.58
C ALA A 301 2.34 6.29 -14.66
N VAL A 302 2.44 6.92 -13.49
CA VAL A 302 2.76 8.32 -13.28
C VAL A 302 4.25 8.42 -12.96
N TYR A 303 4.95 9.35 -13.61
CA TYR A 303 6.40 9.52 -13.49
C TYR A 303 6.75 10.91 -12.98
N THR A 304 7.80 10.98 -12.17
CA THR A 304 8.57 12.22 -11.97
C THR A 304 9.87 12.12 -12.75
N VAL A 305 10.29 13.25 -13.32
CA VAL A 305 11.57 13.36 -14.04
C VAL A 305 12.48 14.28 -13.25
N THR A 306 13.56 13.74 -12.70
CA THR A 306 14.63 14.55 -12.11
C THR A 306 15.81 14.60 -13.07
N LYS A 307 16.58 15.69 -13.04
CA LYS A 307 17.83 15.77 -13.79
C LYS A 307 18.98 15.56 -12.84
N ASN A 308 19.91 14.71 -13.23
CA ASN A 308 21.18 14.59 -12.54
C ASN A 308 21.98 15.87 -12.78
N ASP A 309 22.31 16.60 -11.72
CA ASP A 309 22.99 17.90 -11.79
C ASP A 309 24.42 17.80 -12.37
N GLU A 310 25.05 16.64 -12.30
CA GLU A 310 26.42 16.41 -12.80
C GLU A 310 26.44 15.93 -14.26
N THR A 311 25.54 15.01 -14.63
CA THR A 311 25.53 14.39 -15.96
C THR A 311 24.51 15.00 -16.92
N GLY A 312 23.55 15.77 -16.40
CA GLY A 312 22.41 16.29 -17.15
C GLY A 312 21.38 15.22 -17.54
N GLU A 313 21.57 13.97 -17.13
CA GLU A 313 20.71 12.84 -17.48
C GLU A 313 19.36 12.91 -16.76
N GLU A 314 18.28 12.59 -17.48
CA GLU A 314 16.93 12.52 -16.93
C GLU A 314 16.66 11.16 -16.28
N ILE A 315 16.39 11.16 -14.99
CA ILE A 315 15.99 9.99 -14.21
C ILE A 315 14.47 10.00 -14.11
N LYS A 316 13.83 8.98 -14.69
CA LYS A 316 12.38 8.78 -14.60
C LYS A 316 12.06 7.81 -13.47
N THR A 317 11.33 8.30 -12.47
CA THR A 317 10.90 7.48 -11.32
C THR A 317 9.38 7.34 -11.34
N ILE A 318 8.89 6.10 -11.24
CA ILE A 318 7.44 5.85 -11.09
C ILE A 318 7.04 6.31 -9.69
N THR A 319 6.05 7.21 -9.62
CA THR A 319 5.53 7.73 -8.36
C THR A 319 4.09 7.31 -8.10
N GLY A 320 3.43 6.69 -9.06
CA GLY A 320 2.09 6.15 -8.89
C GLY A 320 1.53 5.53 -10.16
N TYR A 321 0.28 5.09 -10.07
CA TYR A 321 -0.51 4.60 -11.21
C TYR A 321 -1.88 5.24 -11.18
N TYR A 322 -2.39 5.63 -12.35
CA TYR A 322 -3.78 6.03 -12.46
C TYR A 322 -4.68 4.83 -12.22
N GLY A 323 -5.76 5.02 -11.46
CA GLY A 323 -6.72 3.95 -11.22
C GLY A 323 -8.14 4.42 -10.93
N MET A 324 -9.10 3.58 -11.28
CA MET A 324 -10.52 3.78 -10.96
C MET A 324 -11.06 2.61 -10.16
N LEU A 325 -11.73 2.92 -9.06
CA LEU A 325 -12.43 1.96 -8.22
C LEU A 325 -13.91 1.88 -8.61
N SER A 326 -14.47 0.67 -8.68
CA SER A 326 -15.90 0.46 -8.96
C SER A 326 -16.79 1.25 -8.02
N GLY A 327 -17.79 1.94 -8.57
CA GLY A 327 -18.70 2.78 -7.79
C GLY A 327 -18.15 4.16 -7.43
N LYS A 328 -16.92 4.51 -7.85
CA LYS A 328 -16.37 5.87 -7.72
C LYS A 328 -16.10 6.45 -9.10
N ASP A 329 -16.79 7.53 -9.43
CA ASP A 329 -16.62 8.25 -10.70
C ASP A 329 -15.46 9.25 -10.61
N ALA A 330 -14.25 8.74 -10.38
CA ALA A 330 -13.03 9.52 -10.32
C ALA A 330 -11.80 8.68 -10.68
N ILE A 331 -10.81 9.32 -11.31
CA ILE A 331 -9.48 8.77 -11.55
C ILE A 331 -8.59 9.21 -10.40
N TYR A 332 -8.08 8.24 -9.66
CA TYR A 332 -7.14 8.43 -8.57
C TYR A 332 -5.72 8.13 -9.04
N VAL A 333 -4.74 8.58 -8.25
CA VAL A 333 -3.35 8.14 -8.33
C VAL A 333 -3.05 7.30 -7.10
N PHE A 334 -2.62 6.06 -7.30
CA PHE A 334 -2.27 5.13 -6.24
C PHE A 334 -0.75 4.97 -6.16
N SER A 335 -0.21 4.90 -4.93
CA SER A 335 1.21 4.62 -4.71
C SER A 335 1.54 3.18 -5.17
N PRO A 336 2.69 2.91 -5.82
CA PRO A 336 3.08 1.55 -6.20
C PRO A 336 3.07 0.57 -5.03
N ASP A 337 3.46 1.02 -3.82
CA ASP A 337 3.50 0.20 -2.60
C ASP A 337 2.12 -0.30 -2.17
N SER A 338 1.04 0.36 -2.61
CA SER A 338 -0.34 -0.04 -2.34
C SER A 338 -0.92 -1.01 -3.38
N LEU A 339 -0.13 -1.38 -4.40
CA LEU A 339 -0.59 -2.14 -5.57
C LEU A 339 0.21 -3.45 -5.74
N PRO A 340 0.10 -4.41 -4.80
CA PRO A 340 0.86 -5.66 -4.85
C PRO A 340 0.59 -6.48 -6.12
N TRP A 341 -0.57 -6.28 -6.75
CA TRP A 341 -0.98 -6.97 -7.97
C TRP A 341 -0.11 -6.63 -9.19
N LEU A 342 0.57 -5.47 -9.20
CA LEU A 342 1.46 -5.07 -10.29
C LEU A 342 2.69 -5.96 -10.44
N THR A 343 3.06 -6.67 -9.38
CA THR A 343 4.22 -7.58 -9.36
C THR A 343 3.85 -9.00 -8.93
N ALA A 344 2.58 -9.27 -8.65
CA ALA A 344 2.10 -10.61 -8.33
C ALA A 344 2.36 -11.55 -9.53
N THR A 345 2.93 -12.71 -9.24
CA THR A 345 3.10 -13.81 -10.19
C THR A 345 2.66 -15.10 -9.52
N PRO A 346 2.19 -16.10 -10.29
CA PRO A 346 1.84 -17.41 -9.75
C PRO A 346 2.94 -18.01 -8.84
N GLU A 347 4.22 -17.88 -9.23
CA GLU A 347 5.36 -18.43 -8.51
C GLU A 347 5.60 -17.74 -7.16
N ASN A 348 5.35 -16.43 -7.07
CA ASN A 348 5.51 -15.68 -5.82
C ASN A 348 4.41 -16.00 -4.79
N MET A 349 3.28 -16.53 -5.24
CA MET A 349 2.11 -16.88 -4.43
C MET A 349 2.02 -18.40 -4.15
N LEU A 350 2.99 -19.16 -4.65
CA LEU A 350 2.98 -20.62 -4.57
C LEU A 350 3.17 -21.09 -3.12
N TYR A 351 2.21 -21.86 -2.61
CA TYR A 351 2.41 -22.62 -1.38
C TYR A 351 3.37 -23.77 -1.66
N LYS A 352 4.58 -23.66 -1.11
CA LYS A 352 5.70 -24.53 -1.52
C LYS A 352 5.58 -25.95 -0.97
N LEU A 353 4.91 -26.17 0.15
CA LEU A 353 4.76 -27.49 0.77
C LEU A 353 3.49 -28.17 0.27
N PHE A 354 3.57 -29.02 -0.73
CA PHE A 354 2.37 -29.60 -1.35
C PHE A 354 1.87 -30.89 -0.69
N LEU A 355 2.68 -31.55 0.14
CA LEU A 355 2.29 -32.80 0.82
C LEU A 355 3.10 -33.02 2.12
N THR A 356 2.43 -33.06 3.27
CA THR A 356 3.08 -33.18 4.59
C THR A 356 2.38 -34.17 5.54
N PRO A 357 2.24 -35.46 5.17
CA PRO A 357 1.62 -36.46 6.04
C PRO A 357 2.39 -36.62 7.35
N TYR A 358 1.65 -36.74 8.45
CA TYR A 358 2.26 -37.03 9.74
C TYR A 358 2.64 -38.51 9.82
N ILE A 359 3.93 -38.80 10.07
CA ILE A 359 4.52 -40.15 10.00
C ILE A 359 3.73 -41.21 10.78
N TYR A 360 3.16 -40.87 11.95
CA TYR A 360 2.44 -41.83 12.79
C TYR A 360 0.96 -42.01 12.43
N TYR A 361 0.47 -41.29 11.43
CA TYR A 361 -0.83 -41.54 10.81
C TYR A 361 -0.73 -42.49 9.61
N LEU A 362 0.48 -43.01 9.34
CA LEU A 362 0.74 -43.94 8.25
C LEU A 362 0.95 -45.36 8.78
N ASP A 363 0.55 -46.33 7.98
CA ASP A 363 0.92 -47.75 8.15
C ASP A 363 2.22 -48.09 7.41
N GLY A 364 2.56 -47.31 6.38
CA GLY A 364 3.78 -47.52 5.62
C GLY A 364 4.13 -46.39 4.67
N VAL A 365 5.36 -46.47 4.16
CA VAL A 365 5.86 -45.63 3.07
C VAL A 365 6.59 -46.52 2.08
N THR A 366 6.21 -46.45 0.81
CA THR A 366 6.91 -47.15 -0.27
C THR A 366 7.72 -46.17 -1.09
N ILE A 367 9.00 -46.45 -1.28
CA ILE A 367 9.86 -45.70 -2.20
C ILE A 367 10.03 -46.49 -3.50
N TYR A 368 10.00 -45.80 -4.63
CA TYR A 368 10.28 -46.37 -5.95
C TYR A 368 11.56 -45.75 -6.52
N ASP A 369 12.51 -46.58 -6.94
CA ASP A 369 13.68 -46.11 -7.69
C ASP A 369 13.38 -45.90 -9.18
N SER A 370 14.37 -45.46 -9.97
CA SER A 370 14.18 -45.14 -11.39
C SER A 370 13.68 -46.33 -12.24
N ASP A 371 13.89 -47.57 -11.79
CA ASP A 371 13.41 -48.78 -12.47
C ASP A 371 12.02 -49.21 -11.95
N ARG A 372 11.37 -48.37 -11.14
CA ARG A 372 10.11 -48.63 -10.42
C ARG A 372 10.20 -49.82 -9.46
N LYS A 373 11.39 -50.17 -8.98
CA LYS A 373 11.51 -51.17 -7.91
C LYS A 373 11.01 -50.56 -6.59
N ALA A 374 10.12 -51.28 -5.91
CA ALA A 374 9.51 -50.86 -4.66
C ALA A 374 10.38 -51.21 -3.44
N TYR A 375 10.41 -50.29 -2.47
CA TYR A 375 11.05 -50.45 -1.15
C TYR A 375 10.01 -50.12 -0.08
N ASP A 376 9.32 -51.16 0.42
CA ASP A 376 8.18 -51.02 1.34
C ASP A 376 8.63 -50.95 2.80
N PHE A 377 8.45 -49.79 3.43
CA PHE A 377 8.71 -49.60 4.85
C PHE A 377 7.41 -49.66 5.64
N THR A 378 7.37 -50.45 6.71
CA THR A 378 6.23 -50.52 7.63
C THR A 378 6.45 -49.61 8.82
N ILE A 379 5.44 -48.84 9.19
CA ILE A 379 5.42 -47.96 10.36
C ILE A 379 4.45 -48.53 11.39
N THR A 380 4.94 -48.80 12.59
CA THR A 380 4.11 -49.28 13.71
C THR A 380 4.26 -48.40 14.93
N GLY A 381 3.19 -48.31 15.73
CA GLY A 381 3.17 -47.49 16.95
C GLY A 381 2.82 -46.03 16.70
N ASP A 382 3.35 -45.15 17.55
CA ASP A 382 3.03 -43.72 17.64
C ASP A 382 4.26 -42.86 18.02
N ALA A 383 4.00 -41.61 18.42
CA ALA A 383 5.03 -40.65 18.81
C ALA A 383 5.83 -41.06 20.05
N ASP A 384 5.24 -41.80 20.98
CA ASP A 384 5.89 -42.25 22.22
C ASP A 384 6.69 -43.53 21.98
N LYS A 385 6.11 -44.47 21.24
CA LYS A 385 6.75 -45.75 20.93
C LYS A 385 6.46 -46.15 19.48
N SER A 386 7.48 -46.00 18.64
CA SER A 386 7.44 -46.36 17.22
C SER A 386 8.49 -47.42 16.85
N SER A 387 8.20 -48.20 15.82
CA SER A 387 9.16 -49.10 15.17
C SER A 387 8.96 -49.05 13.65
N PHE A 388 10.08 -49.10 12.93
CA PHE A 388 10.14 -49.00 11.47
C PHE A 388 10.83 -50.24 10.94
N THR A 389 10.23 -50.91 9.94
CA THR A 389 10.79 -52.14 9.39
C THR A 389 10.85 -52.11 7.87
N TYR A 390 11.82 -52.84 7.32
CA TYR A 390 11.97 -53.11 5.89
C TYR A 390 12.26 -54.60 5.71
N GLU A 391 11.51 -55.29 4.85
CA GLU A 391 11.59 -56.75 4.68
C GLU A 391 11.52 -57.53 6.01
N GLY A 392 10.72 -57.04 6.96
CA GLY A 392 10.56 -57.63 8.29
C GLY A 392 11.74 -57.43 9.26
N LYS A 393 12.76 -56.66 8.87
CA LYS A 393 13.90 -56.30 9.74
C LYS A 393 13.75 -54.87 10.26
N GLU A 394 14.14 -54.65 11.50
CA GLU A 394 14.13 -53.33 12.12
C GLU A 394 15.15 -52.39 11.46
N VAL A 395 14.70 -51.18 11.16
CA VAL A 395 15.51 -50.07 10.63
C VAL A 395 15.84 -49.12 11.76
N ASP A 396 17.02 -48.50 11.73
CA ASP A 396 17.40 -47.50 12.73
C ASP A 396 16.37 -46.35 12.78
N SER A 397 15.71 -46.22 13.92
CA SER A 397 14.61 -45.25 14.11
C SER A 397 15.03 -43.80 13.88
N ALA A 398 16.26 -43.42 14.26
CA ALA A 398 16.72 -42.05 14.09
C ALA A 398 16.98 -41.74 12.60
N LYS A 399 17.59 -42.68 11.88
CA LYS A 399 17.85 -42.57 10.45
C LYS A 399 16.56 -42.61 9.63
N PHE A 400 15.61 -43.47 9.97
CA PHE A 400 14.32 -43.50 9.28
C PHE A 400 13.57 -42.16 9.45
N LYS A 401 13.54 -41.60 10.67
CA LYS A 401 12.92 -40.30 10.92
C LYS A 401 13.61 -39.17 10.15
N ALA A 402 14.95 -39.17 10.09
CA ALA A 402 15.70 -38.20 9.29
C ALA A 402 15.42 -38.35 7.79
N PHE A 403 15.34 -39.59 7.29
CA PHE A 403 14.97 -39.86 5.90
C PHE A 403 13.54 -39.41 5.60
N TYR A 404 12.59 -39.69 6.49
CA TYR A 404 11.21 -39.25 6.35
C TYR A 404 11.09 -37.72 6.34
N GLN A 405 11.85 -37.02 7.20
CA GLN A 405 11.94 -35.56 7.15
C GLN A 405 12.45 -35.05 5.80
N TYR A 406 13.42 -35.75 5.20
CA TYR A 406 13.88 -35.45 3.85
C TYR A 406 12.77 -35.66 2.81
N LEU A 407 11.95 -36.72 2.91
CA LEU A 407 10.81 -36.94 2.00
C LEU A 407 9.80 -35.79 2.05
N LEU A 408 9.56 -35.24 3.24
CA LEU A 408 8.70 -34.07 3.44
C LEU A 408 9.33 -32.75 2.99
N SER A 409 10.64 -32.74 2.69
CA SER A 409 11.37 -31.55 2.28
C SER A 409 11.23 -31.23 0.79
N ALA A 410 10.60 -32.10 -0.01
CA ALA A 410 10.21 -31.74 -1.37
C ALA A 410 9.33 -30.49 -1.33
N TYR A 411 9.76 -29.44 -2.02
CA TYR A 411 8.98 -28.23 -2.15
C TYR A 411 8.84 -27.82 -3.60
N ALA A 412 7.70 -27.23 -3.93
CA ALA A 412 7.42 -26.70 -5.24
C ALA A 412 8.25 -25.42 -5.47
N GLU A 413 9.21 -25.48 -6.40
CA GLU A 413 10.06 -24.33 -6.78
C GLU A 413 9.47 -23.54 -7.95
N GLN A 414 8.84 -24.24 -8.89
CA GLN A 414 8.23 -23.66 -10.08
C GLN A 414 6.90 -24.34 -10.36
N ILE A 415 5.97 -23.60 -10.95
CA ILE A 415 4.72 -24.13 -11.46
C ILE A 415 4.98 -24.83 -12.81
N TYR A 416 4.36 -25.98 -13.01
CA TYR A 416 4.38 -26.68 -14.30
C TYR A 416 2.94 -26.99 -14.71
N LEU A 417 2.51 -26.40 -15.82
CA LEU A 417 1.12 -26.48 -16.29
C LEU A 417 0.92 -27.44 -17.46
N ASP A 418 2.02 -27.92 -18.07
CA ASP A 418 1.96 -28.86 -19.19
C ASP A 418 1.71 -30.28 -18.69
N ASP A 419 1.20 -31.14 -19.57
CA ASP A 419 1.08 -32.58 -19.30
C ASP A 419 2.47 -33.25 -19.36
N LEU A 420 2.57 -34.43 -18.72
CA LEU A 420 3.69 -35.32 -19.00
C LEU A 420 3.60 -35.83 -20.44
N THR A 421 4.74 -35.80 -21.12
CA THR A 421 4.92 -36.41 -22.43
C THR A 421 5.52 -37.82 -22.26
N GLY A 422 5.42 -38.65 -23.31
CA GLY A 422 6.04 -39.99 -23.30
C GLY A 422 7.56 -39.97 -23.17
N ASP A 423 8.20 -38.82 -23.36
CA ASP A 423 9.65 -38.64 -23.24
C ASP A 423 10.09 -38.35 -21.80
N ASN A 424 9.18 -37.90 -20.92
CA ASN A 424 9.51 -37.60 -19.53
C ASN A 424 9.82 -38.90 -18.77
N LYS A 425 11.08 -39.08 -18.37
CA LYS A 425 11.54 -40.30 -17.69
C LYS A 425 11.23 -40.28 -16.20
N PHE A 426 10.62 -41.35 -15.69
CA PHE A 426 10.46 -41.56 -14.25
C PHE A 426 11.83 -41.62 -13.55
N ILE A 427 11.99 -40.90 -12.44
CA ILE A 427 13.22 -40.84 -11.65
C ILE A 427 13.03 -41.54 -10.30
N ALA A 428 11.94 -41.23 -9.61
CA ALA A 428 11.63 -41.78 -8.29
C ALA A 428 10.15 -41.61 -7.96
N GLY A 429 9.65 -42.37 -7.00
CA GLY A 429 8.29 -42.24 -6.47
C GLY A 429 8.22 -42.49 -4.98
N VAL A 430 7.19 -41.95 -4.34
CA VAL A 430 6.89 -42.13 -2.92
C VAL A 430 5.39 -42.37 -2.78
N THR A 431 5.00 -43.42 -2.08
CA THR A 431 3.61 -43.68 -1.68
C THR A 431 3.52 -43.65 -0.16
N TYR A 432 2.54 -42.92 0.37
CA TYR A 432 2.24 -42.80 1.79
C TYR A 432 0.92 -43.51 2.09
N ASP A 433 0.99 -44.63 2.81
CA ASP A 433 -0.18 -45.45 3.13
C ASP A 433 -0.78 -45.02 4.46
N HIS A 434 -1.99 -44.45 4.44
CA HIS A 434 -2.66 -43.94 5.64
C HIS A 434 -3.29 -45.06 6.47
N ARG A 435 -3.16 -44.95 7.80
CA ARG A 435 -3.81 -45.85 8.77
C ARG A 435 -5.31 -45.65 8.86
N GLU A 436 -5.80 -44.47 8.48
CA GLU A 436 -7.22 -44.14 8.50
C GLU A 436 -8.00 -45.02 7.51
N GLU A 437 -8.98 -45.79 8.03
CA GLU A 437 -9.77 -46.70 7.20
C GLU A 437 -10.53 -45.95 6.11
N GLY A 438 -10.36 -46.39 4.86
CA GLY A 438 -11.03 -45.81 3.69
C GLY A 438 -10.34 -44.57 3.10
N LYS A 439 -9.21 -44.12 3.65
CA LYS A 439 -8.40 -43.05 3.07
C LYS A 439 -7.45 -43.61 2.01
N GLU A 440 -7.44 -43.01 0.82
CA GLU A 440 -6.51 -43.38 -0.25
C GLU A 440 -5.07 -42.96 0.09
N SER A 441 -4.10 -43.75 -0.39
CA SER A 441 -2.67 -43.42 -0.26
C SER A 441 -2.32 -42.17 -1.06
N ASP A 442 -1.45 -41.34 -0.52
CA ASP A 442 -0.88 -40.23 -1.29
C ASP A 442 0.30 -40.73 -2.12
N VAL A 443 0.38 -40.32 -3.39
CA VAL A 443 1.42 -40.71 -4.33
C VAL A 443 2.13 -39.47 -4.86
N VAL A 444 3.45 -39.46 -4.74
CA VAL A 444 4.32 -38.42 -5.33
C VAL A 444 5.28 -39.09 -6.30
N GLU A 445 5.26 -38.67 -7.55
CA GLU A 445 6.19 -39.15 -8.57
C GLU A 445 7.05 -38.01 -9.11
N PHE A 446 8.30 -38.32 -9.42
CA PHE A 446 9.28 -37.39 -9.98
C PHE A 446 9.69 -37.85 -11.38
N TYR A 447 9.50 -36.98 -12.36
CA TYR A 447 9.86 -37.22 -13.76
C TYR A 447 10.93 -36.23 -14.21
N ALA A 448 11.88 -36.64 -15.04
CA ALA A 448 12.89 -35.75 -15.60
C ALA A 448 12.25 -34.69 -16.49
N SER A 449 12.69 -33.44 -16.34
CA SER A 449 12.45 -32.43 -17.37
C SER A 449 13.49 -32.58 -18.48
N GLU A 450 13.05 -32.58 -19.73
CA GLU A 450 13.94 -32.74 -20.89
C GLU A 450 14.67 -31.44 -21.29
N ILE A 451 14.26 -30.30 -20.72
CA ILE A 451 14.71 -28.96 -21.13
C ILE A 451 15.64 -28.28 -20.12
N ASP A 452 15.66 -28.74 -18.87
CA ASP A 452 16.40 -28.12 -17.78
C ASP A 452 16.84 -29.16 -16.73
N ARG A 453 17.53 -28.72 -15.67
CA ARG A 453 17.99 -29.59 -14.57
C ARG A 453 16.97 -29.70 -13.43
N THR A 454 15.68 -29.80 -13.78
CA THR A 454 14.59 -30.01 -12.82
C THR A 454 13.92 -31.37 -13.03
N CYS A 455 13.17 -31.81 -12.03
CA CYS A 455 12.18 -32.85 -12.16
C CYS A 455 10.77 -32.29 -11.96
N ILE A 456 9.84 -32.80 -12.77
CA ILE A 456 8.41 -32.55 -12.70
C ILE A 456 7.84 -33.41 -11.58
N ILE A 457 7.06 -32.80 -10.70
CA ILE A 457 6.39 -33.44 -9.57
C ILE A 457 4.93 -33.70 -9.95
N VAL A 458 4.53 -34.95 -9.83
CA VAL A 458 3.14 -35.40 -9.96
C VAL A 458 2.65 -35.81 -8.59
N VAL A 459 1.54 -35.24 -8.13
CA VAL A 459 0.94 -35.52 -6.82
C VAL A 459 -0.46 -36.07 -7.05
N ASN A 460 -0.71 -37.30 -6.62
CA ASN A 460 -2.00 -37.99 -6.77
C ASN A 460 -2.51 -37.99 -8.22
N GLY A 461 -1.58 -38.11 -9.18
CA GLY A 461 -1.88 -38.10 -10.62
C GLY A 461 -1.91 -36.71 -11.27
N ASP A 462 -1.90 -35.64 -10.47
CA ASP A 462 -1.89 -34.28 -11.01
C ASP A 462 -0.45 -33.78 -11.21
N VAL A 463 -0.15 -33.33 -12.43
CA VAL A 463 1.12 -32.67 -12.75
C VAL A 463 1.04 -31.22 -12.29
N ARG A 464 1.91 -30.82 -11.37
CA ARG A 464 1.74 -29.54 -10.67
C ARG A 464 2.99 -28.67 -10.64
N TYR A 465 4.15 -29.26 -10.41
CA TYR A 465 5.33 -28.50 -10.00
C TYR A 465 6.61 -28.98 -10.68
N LYS A 466 7.65 -28.18 -10.56
CA LYS A 466 9.04 -28.57 -10.76
C LYS A 466 9.87 -28.30 -9.51
N VAL A 467 10.90 -29.11 -9.31
CA VAL A 467 11.97 -28.92 -8.31
C VAL A 467 13.31 -29.28 -8.94
N ARG A 468 14.42 -28.72 -8.45
CA ARG A 468 15.77 -29.15 -8.88
C ARG A 468 15.92 -30.67 -8.82
N GLN A 469 16.44 -31.26 -9.90
CA GLN A 469 16.60 -32.71 -10.05
C GLN A 469 17.47 -33.34 -8.93
N ILE A 470 18.37 -32.55 -8.34
CA ILE A 470 19.20 -32.96 -7.20
C ILE A 470 18.37 -33.50 -6.04
N TYR A 471 17.12 -33.03 -5.85
CA TYR A 471 16.20 -33.56 -4.86
C TYR A 471 15.97 -35.06 -5.06
N ALA A 472 15.59 -35.47 -6.27
CA ALA A 472 15.27 -36.87 -6.58
C ALA A 472 16.53 -37.74 -6.56
N THR A 473 17.68 -37.20 -6.99
CA THR A 473 18.97 -37.88 -6.84
C THR A 473 19.28 -38.15 -5.37
N ARG A 474 19.18 -37.11 -4.53
CA ARG A 474 19.45 -37.20 -3.10
C ARG A 474 18.44 -38.09 -2.36
N LEU A 475 17.19 -38.15 -2.81
CA LEU A 475 16.19 -39.10 -2.31
C LEU A 475 16.70 -40.54 -2.42
N LEU A 476 17.19 -40.93 -3.60
CA LEU A 476 17.69 -42.28 -3.84
C LEU A 476 19.04 -42.54 -3.14
N GLU A 477 19.90 -41.53 -3.02
CA GLU A 477 21.12 -41.63 -2.22
C GLU A 477 20.81 -41.88 -0.74
N ASN A 478 19.86 -41.13 -0.18
CA ASN A 478 19.42 -41.29 1.21
C ASN A 478 18.72 -42.63 1.45
N LEU A 479 17.94 -43.14 0.47
CA LEU A 479 17.39 -44.49 0.52
C LEU A 479 18.51 -45.53 0.64
N ASN A 480 19.53 -45.45 -0.21
CA ASN A 480 20.68 -46.35 -0.16
C ASN A 480 21.46 -46.23 1.16
N ALA A 481 21.64 -44.99 1.66
CA ALA A 481 22.28 -44.75 2.95
C ALA A 481 21.48 -45.39 4.10
N LEU A 482 20.15 -45.27 4.09
CA LEU A 482 19.29 -45.90 5.10
C LEU A 482 19.45 -47.43 5.11
N LEU A 483 19.43 -48.06 3.93
CA LEU A 483 19.54 -49.52 3.79
C LEU A 483 20.94 -50.06 4.12
N SER A 484 21.99 -49.26 3.88
CA SER A 484 23.39 -49.63 4.17
C SER A 484 23.88 -49.19 5.54
N GLY A 485 23.07 -48.46 6.31
CA GLY A 485 23.48 -47.89 7.59
C GLY A 485 24.43 -46.69 7.46
N GLY A 486 24.44 -45.99 6.33
CA GLY A 486 25.11 -44.70 6.12
C GLY A 486 24.44 -43.51 6.82
N GLU A 487 24.93 -42.30 6.55
CA GLU A 487 24.35 -41.04 7.06
C GLU A 487 23.29 -40.49 6.12
N ILE A 488 22.23 -39.92 6.69
CA ILE A 488 21.17 -39.24 5.93
C ILE A 488 21.55 -37.77 5.79
N VAL A 489 21.53 -37.26 4.56
CA VAL A 489 21.77 -35.85 4.26
C VAL A 489 20.43 -35.13 4.15
N SER A 490 20.22 -34.13 5.00
CA SER A 490 18.94 -33.42 5.13
C SER A 490 18.71 -32.30 4.11
N GLU A 491 19.73 -31.91 3.34
CA GLU A 491 19.68 -30.75 2.42
C GLU A 491 19.93 -31.17 0.94
N PHE A 492 19.36 -30.38 0.01
CA PHE A 492 19.55 -30.55 -1.43
C PHE A 492 19.64 -29.23 -2.23
#